data_AF-A0A3G6S0X5-F1
#
_entry.id   AF-A0A3G6S0X5-F1
#
_cell.length_a   1.000
_cell.length_b   1.000
_cell.length_c   1.000
_cell.angle_alpha   90.00
_cell.angle_beta   90.00
_cell.angle_gamma   90.00
#
_symmetry.space_group_name_H-M   'P 1'
#
loop_
_entity.id
_entity.type
_entity.pdbx_description
1 polymer ?
#
loop_
_entity_poly.entity_id
_entity_poly.type
_entity_poly.pdbx_seq_one_letter_code
_entity_poly.pdbx_strand_id
1 'polypeptide(L)'
;MKKIKLEYNLCVFLFAYLNQADLSLHRAGWTSIRELKNFYSNQVNPKEVVNFLILNADINVNKLEYYYGIKEYGFKNIILSRINFLLGFPPIFLKDEIYYICKKLLDFAEMLEKDTEVHPLEMEKLRIELSKFSFDILRYKISHKDYSKTLKIEHYMQHDGLQDIKIKEFIKKLPDSPAAQSLKALSK
;
A
#
# COMPACT_ATOMS: atom_id res chain seq x y z
N MET A 1 14.59 7.18 16.76
CA MET A 1 14.14 6.61 15.46
C MET A 1 13.93 7.76 14.49
N LYS A 2 14.50 7.70 13.27
CA LYS A 2 14.34 8.76 12.25
C LYS A 2 12.87 8.81 11.82
N LYS A 3 12.30 10.01 11.72
CA LYS A 3 10.93 10.24 11.24
C LYS A 3 10.96 10.70 9.80
N ILE A 4 9.94 10.33 9.03
CA ILE A 4 9.73 10.70 7.64
C ILE A 4 8.38 11.39 7.53
N LYS A 5 8.32 12.46 6.75
CA LYS A 5 7.06 13.11 6.38
C LYS A 5 6.72 12.65 4.98
N LEU A 6 5.49 12.18 4.78
CA LEU A 6 4.98 11.87 3.45
C LEU A 6 3.88 12.85 3.08
N GLU A 7 3.78 13.13 1.79
CA GLU A 7 2.68 13.92 1.24
C GLU A 7 1.33 13.24 1.50
N TYR A 8 0.31 14.04 1.76
CA TYR A 8 -1.01 13.53 2.12
C TYR A 8 -1.61 12.65 1.01
N ASN A 9 -1.56 13.11 -0.24
CA ASN A 9 -2.10 12.34 -1.37
C ASN A 9 -1.34 11.03 -1.60
N LEU A 10 -0.04 10.98 -1.29
CA LEU A 10 0.73 9.75 -1.28
C LEU A 10 0.21 8.77 -0.21
N CYS A 11 -0.14 9.26 0.98
CA CYS A 11 -0.73 8.41 2.02
C CYS A 11 -2.10 7.84 1.62
N VAL A 12 -2.93 8.64 0.93
CA VAL A 12 -4.23 8.19 0.42
C VAL A 12 -4.06 7.15 -0.67
N PHE A 13 -3.15 7.38 -1.63
CA PHE A 13 -2.80 6.39 -2.65
C PHE A 13 -2.27 5.10 -2.04
N LEU A 14 -1.33 5.20 -1.10
CA LEU A 14 -0.74 4.03 -0.45
C LEU A 14 -1.79 3.22 0.29
N PHE A 15 -2.73 3.86 0.99
CA PHE A 15 -3.85 3.15 1.61
C PHE A 15 -4.68 2.41 0.54
N ALA A 16 -5.08 3.10 -0.54
CA ALA A 16 -5.85 2.48 -1.63
C ALA A 16 -5.14 1.26 -2.22
N TYR A 17 -3.85 1.39 -2.54
CA TYR A 17 -3.05 0.32 -3.11
C TYR A 17 -2.95 -0.90 -2.18
N LEU A 18 -2.64 -0.66 -0.91
CA LEU A 18 -2.54 -1.75 0.08
C LEU A 18 -3.89 -2.43 0.32
N ASN A 19 -4.99 -1.67 0.31
CA ASN A 19 -6.33 -2.23 0.44
C ASN A 19 -6.72 -3.05 -0.80
N GLN A 20 -6.35 -2.61 -2.01
CA GLN A 20 -6.50 -3.42 -3.23
C GLN A 20 -5.71 -4.73 -3.11
N ALA A 21 -4.45 -4.67 -2.67
CA ALA A 21 -3.61 -5.85 -2.49
C ALA A 21 -4.16 -6.82 -1.43
N ASP A 22 -4.59 -6.32 -0.27
CA ASP A 22 -5.23 -7.11 0.79
C ASP A 22 -6.47 -7.84 0.27
N LEU A 23 -7.41 -7.10 -0.32
CA LEU A 23 -8.64 -7.67 -0.86
C LEU A 23 -8.37 -8.67 -1.99
N SER A 24 -7.41 -8.36 -2.87
CA SER A 24 -7.08 -9.24 -4.00
C SER A 24 -6.39 -10.52 -3.54
N LEU A 25 -5.49 -10.46 -2.56
CA LEU A 25 -4.88 -11.64 -1.93
C LEU A 25 -5.93 -12.50 -1.22
N HIS A 26 -6.89 -11.88 -0.53
CA HIS A 26 -7.99 -12.60 0.10
C HIS A 26 -8.76 -13.44 -0.94
N ARG A 27 -9.08 -12.84 -2.10
CA ARG A 27 -9.80 -13.52 -3.18
C ARG A 27 -8.95 -14.62 -3.84
N ALA A 28 -7.67 -14.34 -4.08
CA ALA A 28 -6.73 -15.31 -4.64
C ALA A 28 -6.53 -16.55 -3.75
N GLY A 29 -6.72 -16.42 -2.43
CA GLY A 29 -6.75 -17.55 -1.51
C GLY A 29 -7.83 -18.60 -1.82
N TRP A 30 -8.88 -18.23 -2.56
CA TRP A 30 -9.95 -19.12 -3.02
C TRP A 30 -9.78 -19.59 -4.47
N THR A 31 -8.81 -19.02 -5.20
CA THR A 31 -8.53 -19.33 -6.61
C THR A 31 -7.07 -19.73 -6.78
N SER A 32 -6.25 -18.87 -7.40
CA SER A 32 -4.82 -19.10 -7.61
C SER A 32 -4.04 -17.80 -7.64
N ILE A 33 -2.73 -17.89 -7.34
CA ILE A 33 -1.81 -16.76 -7.49
C ILE A 33 -1.65 -16.38 -8.97
N ARG A 34 -1.80 -17.35 -9.89
CA ARG A 34 -1.69 -17.12 -11.33
C ARG A 34 -2.79 -16.20 -11.85
N GLU A 35 -4.03 -16.39 -11.40
CA GLU A 35 -5.12 -15.48 -11.78
C GLU A 35 -4.93 -14.09 -11.20
N LEU A 36 -4.42 -14.00 -9.97
CA LEU A 36 -4.06 -12.71 -9.37
C LEU A 36 -2.95 -12.00 -10.16
N LYS A 37 -1.92 -12.73 -10.61
CA LYS A 37 -0.86 -12.24 -11.51
C LYS A 37 -1.46 -11.65 -12.80
N ASN A 38 -2.42 -12.35 -13.40
CA ASN A 38 -3.10 -11.85 -14.60
C ASN A 38 -3.87 -10.54 -14.31
N PHE A 39 -4.54 -10.43 -13.17
CA PHE A 39 -5.16 -9.16 -12.75
C PHE A 39 -4.11 -8.04 -12.61
N TYR A 40 -3.01 -8.30 -11.92
CA TYR A 40 -1.94 -7.32 -11.70
C TYR A 40 -1.14 -6.95 -12.95
N SER A 41 -1.26 -7.71 -14.04
CA SER A 41 -0.65 -7.33 -15.34
C SER A 41 -1.18 -6.02 -15.91
N ASN A 42 -2.39 -5.61 -15.50
CA ASN A 42 -3.03 -4.35 -15.89
C ASN A 42 -3.15 -3.36 -14.72
N GLN A 43 -2.48 -3.62 -13.60
CA GLN A 43 -2.48 -2.76 -12.42
C GLN A 43 -1.06 -2.24 -12.17
N VAL A 44 -0.91 -1.35 -11.19
CA VAL A 44 0.41 -0.85 -10.79
C VAL A 44 1.23 -1.98 -10.16
N ASN A 45 2.45 -2.18 -10.64
CA ASN A 45 3.34 -3.22 -10.12
C ASN A 45 3.81 -2.87 -8.69
N PRO A 46 3.82 -3.81 -7.73
CA PRO A 46 4.26 -3.50 -6.37
C PRO A 46 5.69 -2.96 -6.29
N LYS A 47 6.60 -3.39 -7.18
CA LYS A 47 7.98 -2.86 -7.28
C LYS A 47 8.01 -1.37 -7.62
N GLU A 48 7.06 -0.88 -8.40
CA GLU A 48 6.96 0.54 -8.74
C GLU A 48 6.50 1.37 -7.55
N VAL A 49 5.57 0.84 -6.75
CA VAL A 49 5.15 1.47 -5.49
C VAL A 49 6.34 1.55 -4.52
N VAL A 50 7.15 0.49 -4.43
CA VAL A 50 8.39 0.49 -3.63
C VAL A 50 9.36 1.55 -4.11
N ASN A 51 9.65 1.62 -5.41
CA ASN A 51 10.51 2.66 -5.99
C ASN A 51 9.98 4.07 -5.69
N PHE A 52 8.66 4.26 -5.81
CA PHE A 52 8.02 5.51 -5.49
C PHE A 52 8.20 5.89 -4.01
N LEU A 53 8.03 4.95 -3.08
CA LEU A 53 8.25 5.18 -1.66
C LEU A 53 9.72 5.49 -1.36
N ILE A 54 10.68 4.74 -1.94
CA ILE A 54 12.11 4.97 -1.72
C ILE A 54 12.51 6.39 -2.09
N LEU A 55 12.06 6.87 -3.26
CA LEU A 55 12.37 8.20 -3.76
C LEU A 55 11.75 9.32 -2.89
N ASN A 56 10.53 9.12 -2.38
CA ASN A 56 9.86 10.13 -1.54
C ASN A 56 10.26 10.08 -0.07
N ALA A 57 10.83 8.96 0.39
CA ALA A 57 11.09 8.70 1.81
C ALA A 57 12.59 8.66 2.18
N ASP A 58 13.51 8.85 1.21
CA ASP A 58 14.96 8.81 1.43
C ASP A 58 15.40 7.49 2.12
N ILE A 59 15.00 6.37 1.54
CA ILE A 59 15.21 5.03 2.11
C ILE A 59 16.41 4.36 1.43
N ASN A 60 17.25 3.69 2.22
CA ASN A 60 18.39 2.94 1.71
C ASN A 60 17.96 1.50 1.43
N VAL A 61 17.83 1.14 0.15
CA VAL A 61 17.37 -0.17 -0.34
C VAL A 61 18.10 -1.34 0.33
N ASN A 62 19.40 -1.19 0.60
CA ASN A 62 20.24 -2.24 1.20
C ASN A 62 19.81 -2.63 2.63
N LYS A 63 18.92 -1.85 3.26
CA LYS A 63 18.41 -2.14 4.60
C LYS A 63 17.06 -2.86 4.60
N LEU A 64 16.41 -3.07 3.45
CA LEU A 64 15.05 -3.64 3.38
C LEU A 64 14.98 -5.08 3.91
N GLU A 65 16.03 -5.87 3.71
CA GLU A 65 16.08 -7.29 4.10
C GLU A 65 16.02 -7.53 5.62
N TYR A 66 16.21 -6.49 6.44
CA TYR A 66 16.25 -6.61 7.90
C TYR A 66 14.91 -6.30 8.59
N TYR A 67 13.87 -5.91 7.84
CA TYR A 67 12.60 -5.44 8.41
C TYR A 67 11.49 -6.47 8.26
N TYR A 68 11.34 -7.31 9.28
CA TYR A 68 10.34 -8.39 9.30
C TYR A 68 9.04 -8.03 10.02
N GLY A 69 9.04 -6.99 10.85
CA GLY A 69 7.90 -6.62 11.68
C GLY A 69 7.85 -5.13 12.01
N ILE A 70 6.65 -4.67 12.34
CA ILE A 70 6.37 -3.34 12.89
C ILE A 70 5.90 -3.46 14.33
N LYS A 71 6.32 -2.49 15.15
CA LYS A 71 5.77 -2.33 16.49
C LYS A 71 4.28 -2.00 16.40
N GLU A 72 3.53 -2.45 17.40
CA GLU A 72 2.11 -2.12 17.51
C GLU A 72 1.90 -0.60 17.55
N TYR A 73 0.90 -0.13 16.81
CA TYR A 73 0.62 1.28 16.69
C TYR A 73 -0.14 1.76 17.93
N GLY A 74 0.61 2.11 18.99
CA GLY A 74 0.04 2.45 20.28
C GLY A 74 -0.96 3.60 20.25
N PHE A 75 -1.94 3.57 21.17
CA PHE A 75 -3.03 4.54 21.28
C PHE A 75 -2.59 6.02 21.28
N LYS A 76 -1.44 6.33 21.91
CA LYS A 76 -0.84 7.68 21.88
C LYS A 76 -0.49 8.14 20.46
N ASN A 77 0.03 7.25 19.62
CA ASN A 77 0.38 7.56 18.23
C ASN A 77 -0.87 7.76 17.37
N ILE A 78 -1.95 7.03 17.66
CA ILE A 78 -3.27 7.21 17.02
C ILE A 78 -3.77 8.63 17.29
N ILE A 79 -3.86 9.03 18.56
CA ILE A 79 -4.33 10.36 18.95
C ILE A 79 -3.46 11.44 18.31
N LEU A 80 -2.13 11.32 18.42
CA LEU A 80 -1.22 12.31 17.86
C LEU A 80 -1.35 12.44 16.34
N SER A 81 -1.56 11.32 15.62
CA SER A 81 -1.76 11.35 14.16
C SER A 81 -3.04 12.06 13.77
N ARG A 82 -4.12 11.82 14.53
CA ARG A 82 -5.42 12.50 14.31
C ARG A 82 -5.32 13.99 14.59
N ILE A 83 -4.67 14.40 15.67
CA ILE A 83 -4.44 15.82 15.99
C ILE A 83 -3.60 16.48 14.88
N ASN A 84 -2.49 15.84 14.48
CA ASN A 84 -1.63 16.37 13.42
C ASN A 84 -2.40 16.57 12.12
N PHE A 85 -3.23 15.59 11.74
CA PHE A 85 -4.09 15.70 10.57
C PHE A 85 -5.08 16.88 10.68
N LEU A 86 -5.74 17.04 11.84
CA LEU A 86 -6.67 18.16 12.07
C LEU A 86 -5.98 19.53 12.01
N LEU A 87 -4.72 19.61 12.42
CA LEU A 87 -3.89 20.82 12.35
C LEU A 87 -3.25 21.04 10.97
N GLY A 88 -3.54 20.19 9.98
CA GLY A 88 -2.99 20.30 8.63
C GLY A 88 -1.52 19.92 8.51
N PHE A 89 -0.93 19.27 9.52
CA PHE A 89 0.44 18.79 9.44
C PHE A 89 0.56 17.57 8.52
N PRO A 90 1.67 17.44 7.78
CA PRO A 90 1.89 16.27 6.93
C PRO A 90 1.95 14.99 7.75
N PRO A 91 1.41 13.86 7.24
CA PRO A 91 1.57 12.55 7.84
C PRO A 91 3.02 12.21 8.19
N ILE A 92 3.25 11.79 9.43
CA ILE A 92 4.58 11.43 9.94
C ILE A 92 4.66 9.92 10.15
N PHE A 93 5.74 9.30 9.69
CA PHE A 93 6.03 7.88 9.86
C PHE A 93 7.38 7.70 10.54
N LEU A 94 7.55 6.58 11.22
CA LEU A 94 8.87 6.08 11.57
C LEU A 94 9.54 5.53 10.31
N LYS A 95 10.84 5.76 10.16
CA LYS A 95 11.57 5.25 8.99
C LYS A 95 11.45 3.73 8.84
N ASP A 96 11.41 3.01 9.97
CA ASP A 96 11.24 1.56 10.02
C ASP A 96 9.86 1.10 9.53
N GLU A 97 8.81 1.91 9.71
CA GLU A 97 7.47 1.62 9.17
C GLU A 97 7.51 1.62 7.64
N ILE A 98 8.22 2.57 7.03
CA ILE A 98 8.32 2.64 5.57
C ILE A 98 9.21 1.51 5.02
N TYR A 99 10.32 1.19 5.71
CA TYR A 99 11.12 0.01 5.36
C TYR A 99 10.29 -1.27 5.34
N TYR A 100 9.51 -1.48 6.41
CA TYR A 100 8.66 -2.66 6.53
C TYR A 100 7.66 -2.77 5.38
N ILE A 101 6.90 -1.71 5.08
CA ILE A 101 5.90 -1.79 4.02
C ILE A 101 6.55 -1.97 2.64
N CYS A 102 7.72 -1.38 2.41
CA CYS A 102 8.48 -1.62 1.19
C CYS A 102 8.88 -3.10 1.07
N LYS A 103 9.33 -3.74 2.17
CA LYS A 103 9.65 -5.17 2.15
C LYS A 103 8.41 -6.03 1.86
N LYS A 104 7.25 -5.73 2.47
CA LYS A 104 6.01 -6.48 2.19
C LYS A 104 5.51 -6.31 0.75
N LEU A 105 5.69 -5.13 0.17
CA LEU A 105 5.40 -4.91 -1.25
C LEU A 105 6.36 -5.68 -2.17
N LEU A 106 7.64 -5.82 -1.79
CA LEU A 106 8.58 -6.69 -2.50
C LEU A 106 8.19 -8.17 -2.36
N ASP A 107 7.84 -8.63 -1.16
CA ASP A 107 7.31 -9.99 -0.94
C ASP A 107 6.09 -10.26 -1.84
N PHE A 108 5.22 -9.25 -2.00
CA PHE A 108 4.08 -9.34 -2.89
C PHE A 108 4.49 -9.44 -4.37
N ALA A 109 5.43 -8.62 -4.82
CA ALA A 109 5.94 -8.70 -6.19
C ALA A 109 6.59 -10.06 -6.48
N GLU A 110 7.44 -10.56 -5.58
CA GLU A 110 8.06 -11.88 -5.68
C GLU A 110 7.00 -12.98 -5.77
N MET A 111 5.92 -12.87 -5.00
CA MET A 111 4.80 -13.80 -5.03
C MET A 111 4.07 -13.80 -6.38
N LEU A 112 3.86 -12.63 -6.98
CA LEU A 112 3.26 -12.51 -8.32
C LEU A 112 4.17 -13.03 -9.44
N GLU A 113 5.49 -13.04 -9.22
CA GLU A 113 6.48 -13.51 -10.21
C GLU A 113 6.63 -15.03 -10.24
N LYS A 114 6.28 -15.74 -9.17
CA LYS A 114 6.35 -17.21 -9.11
C LYS A 114 5.55 -17.84 -10.24
N ASP A 115 6.17 -18.80 -10.92
CA ASP A 115 5.52 -19.61 -11.97
C ASP A 115 4.75 -20.81 -11.37
N THR A 116 5.06 -21.17 -10.13
CA THR A 116 4.37 -22.21 -9.37
C THR A 116 3.29 -21.62 -8.49
N GLU A 117 2.30 -22.43 -8.14
CA GLU A 117 1.30 -22.05 -7.14
C GLU A 117 1.95 -21.68 -5.81
N VAL A 118 1.34 -20.70 -5.14
CA VAL A 118 1.74 -20.24 -3.82
C VAL A 118 0.78 -20.80 -2.79
N HIS A 119 1.33 -21.31 -1.69
CA HIS A 119 0.51 -21.88 -0.64
C HIS A 119 -0.46 -20.83 -0.06
N PRO A 120 -1.76 -21.15 0.15
CA PRO A 120 -2.74 -20.19 0.65
C PRO A 120 -2.34 -19.51 1.97
N LEU A 121 -1.66 -20.23 2.86
CA LEU A 121 -1.13 -19.65 4.11
C LEU A 121 -0.05 -18.57 3.88
N GLU A 122 0.76 -18.68 2.83
CA GLU A 122 1.74 -17.63 2.49
C GLU A 122 1.02 -16.36 2.02
N MET A 123 -0.01 -16.52 1.18
CA MET A 123 -0.86 -15.41 0.73
C MET A 123 -1.56 -14.73 1.90
N GLU A 124 -2.17 -15.53 2.80
CA GLU A 124 -2.87 -15.01 3.98
C GLU A 124 -1.91 -14.30 4.95
N LYS A 125 -0.71 -14.85 5.15
CA LYS A 125 0.31 -14.19 5.99
C LYS A 125 0.68 -12.82 5.43
N LEU A 126 0.94 -12.73 4.13
CA LEU A 126 1.25 -11.45 3.49
C LEU A 126 0.05 -10.49 3.57
N ARG A 127 -1.16 -10.98 3.31
CA ARG A 127 -2.40 -10.21 3.39
C ARG A 127 -2.55 -9.53 4.75
N ILE A 128 -2.39 -10.29 5.84
CA ILE A 128 -2.49 -9.78 7.22
C ILE A 128 -1.45 -8.67 7.45
N GLU A 129 -0.23 -8.83 6.96
CA GLU A 129 0.85 -7.84 7.13
C GLU A 129 0.54 -6.52 6.38
N LEU A 130 -0.01 -6.60 5.16
CA LEU A 130 -0.46 -5.42 4.41
C LEU A 130 -1.64 -4.73 5.11
N SER A 131 -2.61 -5.52 5.58
CA SER A 131 -3.80 -5.06 6.31
C SER A 131 -3.41 -4.36 7.62
N LYS A 132 -2.47 -4.93 8.36
CA LYS A 132 -1.92 -4.35 9.59
C LYS A 132 -1.35 -2.96 9.33
N PHE A 133 -0.55 -2.79 8.28
CA PHE A 133 -0.01 -1.47 7.94
C PHE A 133 -1.11 -0.47 7.53
N SER A 134 -2.04 -0.89 6.67
CA SER A 134 -3.09 0.00 6.17
C SER A 134 -4.06 0.43 7.27
N PHE A 135 -4.60 -0.51 8.03
CA PHE A 135 -5.63 -0.25 9.03
C PHE A 135 -5.09 0.24 10.37
N ASP A 136 -3.91 -0.21 10.81
CA ASP A 136 -3.39 0.17 12.13
C ASP A 136 -2.50 1.42 12.08
N ILE A 137 -1.90 1.75 10.92
CA ILE A 137 -1.00 2.90 10.79
C ILE A 137 -1.60 3.97 9.86
N LEU A 138 -1.86 3.63 8.60
CA LEU A 138 -2.26 4.63 7.59
C LEU A 138 -3.65 5.21 7.83
N ARG A 139 -4.61 4.39 8.26
CA ARG A 139 -6.00 4.82 8.53
C ARG A 139 -6.10 6.05 9.42
N TYR A 140 -5.18 6.19 10.38
CA TYR A 140 -5.18 7.29 11.34
C TYR A 140 -4.53 8.57 10.82
N LYS A 141 -3.89 8.50 9.65
CA LYS A 141 -3.16 9.60 9.00
C LYS A 141 -3.90 10.18 7.79
N ILE A 142 -5.04 9.59 7.42
CA ILE A 142 -5.91 10.06 6.34
C ILE A 142 -7.28 10.49 6.87
N SER A 143 -7.97 11.36 6.12
CA SER A 143 -9.32 11.79 6.44
C SER A 143 -10.31 10.61 6.39
N HIS A 144 -11.38 10.68 7.18
CA HIS A 144 -12.44 9.67 7.10
C HIS A 144 -13.07 9.61 5.70
N LYS A 145 -13.23 10.77 5.05
CA LYS A 145 -13.79 10.86 3.69
C LYS A 145 -12.92 10.13 2.67
N ASP A 146 -11.60 10.31 2.72
CA ASP A 146 -10.69 9.64 1.80
C ASP A 146 -10.54 8.16 2.14
N TYR A 147 -10.50 7.80 3.43
CA TYR A 147 -10.59 6.41 3.87
C TYR A 147 -11.83 5.70 3.31
N SER A 148 -13.02 6.29 3.43
CA SER A 148 -14.24 5.71 2.88
C SER A 148 -14.20 5.56 1.35
N LYS A 149 -13.45 6.43 0.65
CA LYS A 149 -13.23 6.31 -0.80
C LYS A 149 -12.26 5.19 -1.13
N THR A 150 -11.15 5.08 -0.40
CA THR A 150 -10.13 4.04 -0.65
C THR A 150 -10.66 2.64 -0.36
N LEU A 151 -11.68 2.49 0.49
CA LEU A 151 -12.38 1.21 0.68
C LEU A 151 -13.15 0.72 -0.55
N LYS A 152 -13.47 1.61 -1.50
CA LYS A 152 -14.16 1.28 -2.76
C LYS A 152 -13.18 0.97 -3.91
N ILE A 153 -11.91 0.78 -3.60
CA ILE A 153 -10.89 0.48 -4.60
C ILE A 153 -11.23 -0.82 -5.36
N GLU A 154 -11.03 -0.81 -6.67
CA GLU A 154 -11.11 -2.01 -7.49
C GLU A 154 -10.18 -3.11 -6.96
N HIS A 155 -10.61 -4.36 -6.99
CA HIS A 155 -9.77 -5.50 -6.61
C HIS A 155 -10.12 -6.75 -7.43
N TYR A 156 -9.22 -7.73 -7.43
CA TYR A 156 -9.42 -8.99 -8.13
C TYR A 156 -10.70 -9.70 -7.65
N MET A 157 -11.47 -10.25 -8.59
CA MET A 157 -12.81 -10.85 -8.38
C MET A 157 -13.84 -9.93 -7.72
N GLN A 158 -13.69 -8.61 -7.85
CA GLN A 158 -14.76 -7.70 -7.48
C GLN A 158 -15.97 -7.92 -8.39
N HIS A 159 -17.16 -7.94 -7.80
CA HIS A 159 -18.41 -8.10 -8.53
C HIS A 159 -18.72 -6.86 -9.39
N ASP A 160 -19.02 -7.05 -10.67
CA ASP A 160 -19.20 -5.99 -11.69
C ASP A 160 -20.31 -4.97 -11.34
N GLY A 161 -21.30 -5.37 -10.55
CA GLY A 161 -22.38 -4.49 -10.09
C GLY A 161 -22.02 -3.51 -8.98
N LEU A 162 -20.79 -3.58 -8.42
CA LEU A 162 -20.35 -2.68 -7.35
C LEU A 162 -19.65 -1.45 -7.93
N GLN A 163 -20.03 -0.26 -7.43
CA GLN A 163 -19.33 0.97 -7.78
C GLN A 163 -17.90 0.94 -7.23
N ASP A 164 -16.93 0.72 -8.13
CA ASP A 164 -15.51 0.70 -7.83
C ASP A 164 -14.83 2.04 -8.16
N ILE A 165 -13.65 2.24 -7.61
CA ILE A 165 -12.75 3.33 -7.97
C ILE A 165 -11.48 2.69 -8.48
N LYS A 166 -11.06 3.05 -9.70
CA LYS A 166 -9.83 2.55 -10.29
C LYS A 166 -8.60 3.11 -9.59
N ILE A 167 -7.53 2.33 -9.46
CA ILE A 167 -6.30 2.79 -8.75
C ILE A 167 -5.71 4.07 -9.38
N LYS A 168 -5.86 4.22 -10.71
CA LYS A 168 -5.48 5.41 -11.46
C LYS A 168 -6.08 6.72 -10.95
N GLU A 169 -7.28 6.69 -10.37
CA GLU A 169 -7.92 7.91 -9.83
C GLU A 169 -7.19 8.44 -8.59
N PHE A 170 -6.47 7.58 -7.88
CA PHE A 170 -5.60 7.97 -6.77
C PHE A 170 -4.23 8.46 -7.28
N ILE A 171 -3.69 7.84 -8.32
CA ILE A 171 -2.41 8.23 -8.96
C ILE A 171 -2.48 9.65 -9.54
N LYS A 172 -3.61 10.03 -10.16
CA LYS A 172 -3.82 11.38 -10.70
C LYS A 172 -3.62 12.49 -9.66
N LYS A 173 -3.83 12.19 -8.38
CA LYS A 173 -3.69 13.15 -7.27
C LYS A 173 -2.29 13.19 -6.68
N LEU A 174 -1.38 12.32 -7.12
CA LEU A 174 0.00 12.37 -6.68
C LEU A 174 0.67 13.65 -7.20
N PRO A 175 1.54 14.28 -6.40
CA PRO A 175 2.26 15.49 -6.81
C PRO A 175 3.08 15.22 -8.07
N ASP A 176 3.36 16.25 -8.87
CA ASP A 176 4.22 16.13 -10.04
C ASP A 176 5.68 16.00 -9.61
N SER A 177 6.07 14.77 -9.30
CA SER A 177 7.46 14.38 -9.05
C SER A 177 7.92 13.39 -10.14
N PRO A 178 9.23 13.30 -10.43
CA PRO A 178 9.75 12.29 -11.36
C PRO A 178 9.30 10.87 -10.99
N ALA A 179 9.18 10.60 -9.69
CA ALA A 179 8.68 9.33 -9.15
C ALA A 179 7.17 9.13 -9.42
N ALA A 180 6.37 10.19 -9.41
CA ALA A 180 4.95 10.10 -9.73
C ALA A 180 4.72 9.99 -11.24
N GLN A 181 5.63 10.52 -12.05
CA GLN A 181 5.58 10.41 -13.52
C GLN A 181 5.70 8.96 -13.99
N SER A 182 6.51 8.12 -13.33
CA SER A 182 6.59 6.69 -13.65
C SER A 182 5.27 5.97 -13.38
N LEU A 183 4.64 6.23 -12.23
CA LEU A 183 3.31 5.69 -11.90
C LEU A 183 2.20 6.23 -12.83
N LYS A 184 2.26 7.53 -13.19
CA LYS A 184 1.29 8.17 -14.09
C LYS A 184 1.40 7.64 -15.53
N ALA A 185 2.61 7.30 -16.00
CA ALA A 185 2.81 6.75 -17.34
C ALA A 185 2.08 5.41 -17.56
N LEU A 186 1.93 4.63 -16.49
CA LEU A 186 1.28 3.32 -16.47
C LEU A 186 -0.24 3.40 -16.25
N SER A 187 -0.76 4.59 -16.02
CA SER A 187 -2.19 4.85 -15.80
C SER A 187 -2.95 5.29 -17.07
N LYS A 188 -2.25 5.32 -18.21
CA LYS A 188 -2.81 5.58 -19.56
C LYS A 188 -3.32 4.29 -20.17
#